data_AF-A0A6J4YTB2-F1
#
_entry.id   AF-A0A6J4YTB2-F1
#
_cell.length_a   1.000
_cell.length_b   1.000
_cell.length_c   1.000
_cell.angle_alpha   90.00
_cell.angle_beta   90.00
_cell.angle_gamma   90.00
#
_symmetry.space_group_name_H-M   'P 1'
#
loop_
_entity.id
_entity.type
_entity.pdbx_description
1 polymer ?
#
loop_
_entity_poly.entity_id
_entity_poly.type
_entity_poly.pdbx_seq_one_letter_code
_entity_poly.pdbx_strand_id
1 'polypeptide(L)' 'MDGDPEISIGMHIFVGSKASWETIPEGVPQYEEGPPETKRKST' A
#
# COMPACT_ATOMS: atom_id res chain seq x y z
N MET A 1 -23.89 6.31 -16.41
CA MET A 1 -24.07 5.88 -15.01
C MET A 1 -22.82 5.11 -14.71
N ASP A 2 -21.82 5.85 -14.30
CA ASP A 2 -20.44 5.38 -14.20
C ASP A 2 -20.18 5.56 -12.72
N GLY A 3 -20.70 4.60 -11.96
CA GLY A 3 -20.54 4.60 -10.51
C GLY A 3 -19.05 4.59 -10.25
N ASP A 4 -18.53 5.69 -9.72
CA ASP A 4 -17.17 5.80 -9.25
C ASP A 4 -16.90 4.58 -8.38
N PRO A 5 -16.06 3.64 -8.82
CA PRO A 5 -15.75 2.52 -7.98
C PRO A 5 -15.03 3.14 -6.79
N GLU A 6 -15.61 3.00 -5.59
CA GLU A 6 -15.04 3.46 -4.31
C GLU A 6 -13.78 2.64 -4.00
N ILE A 7 -12.78 2.69 -4.89
CA ILE A 7 -11.51 1.99 -4.79
C ILE A 7 -10.67 2.82 -3.84
N SER A 8 -10.87 2.57 -2.55
CA SER A 8 -9.99 3.10 -1.52
C SER A 8 -8.74 2.23 -1.46
N ILE A 9 -7.58 2.83 -1.72
CA ILE A 9 -6.29 2.16 -1.51
C ILE A 9 -6.19 1.76 -0.03
N GLY A 10 -5.98 0.46 0.22
CA GLY A 10 -5.77 -0.07 1.57
C GLY A 10 -4.31 -0.05 2.03
N MET A 11 -3.36 -0.16 1.09
CA MET A 11 -1.91 -0.05 1.34
C MET A 11 -1.13 0.15 0.04
N HIS A 12 0.05 0.77 0.13
CA HIS A 12 1.04 0.80 -0.94
C HIS A 12 2.16 -0.18 -0.62
N ILE A 13 2.37 -1.14 -1.52
CA ILE A 13 3.48 -2.09 -1.48
C ILE A 13 4.47 -1.76 -2.60
N PHE A 14 5.75 -2.07 -2.42
CA PHE A 14 6.82 -1.75 -3.38
C PHE A 14 7.12 -0.26 -3.57
N VAL A 15 6.95 0.55 -2.52
CA VAL A 15 7.21 2.00 -2.60
C VAL A 15 8.67 2.35 -2.90
N GLY A 16 9.61 1.44 -2.57
CA GLY A 16 11.03 1.60 -2.88
C GLY A 16 11.38 1.46 -4.37
N SER A 17 10.53 0.79 -5.15
CA SER A 17 10.69 0.62 -6.61
C SER A 17 9.83 1.59 -7.41
N LYS A 18 9.21 2.58 -6.75
CA LYS A 18 8.32 3.54 -7.38
C LYS A 18 9.10 4.61 -8.12
N ALA A 19 8.54 5.07 -9.24
CA ALA A 19 9.15 6.14 -9.99
C ALA A 19 9.08 7.47 -9.22
N SER A 20 10.16 8.26 -9.24
CA SER A 20 10.30 9.47 -8.40
C SER A 20 9.27 10.57 -8.67
N TRP A 21 8.52 10.48 -9.78
CA TRP A 21 7.46 11.42 -10.15
C TRP A 21 6.11 11.09 -9.49
N GLU A 22 5.97 9.92 -8.89
CA GLU A 22 4.69 9.46 -8.35
C GLU A 22 4.65 9.71 -6.83
N THR A 23 3.72 10.55 -6.37
CA THR A 23 3.57 10.91 -4.95
C THR A 23 2.61 9.94 -4.27
N ILE A 24 3.04 9.32 -3.16
CA ILE A 24 2.18 8.44 -2.35
C ILE A 24 1.51 9.27 -1.24
N PRO A 25 0.19 9.16 -1.05
CA PRO A 25 -0.47 9.80 0.08
C PRO A 25 0.02 9.24 1.43
N GLU A 26 0.35 10.12 2.38
CA GLU A 26 0.86 9.79 3.72
C GLU A 26 -0.24 9.33 4.71
N GLY A 27 -1.42 8.96 4.22
CA GLY A 27 -2.56 8.54 5.03
C GLY A 27 -2.80 7.03 5.06
N VAL A 28 -2.02 6.26 4.31
CA VAL A 28 -2.21 4.81 4.12
C VAL A 28 -0.88 4.09 4.35
N PRO A 29 -0.90 2.85 4.85
CA PRO A 29 0.32 2.07 5.09
C PRO A 29 1.16 1.94 3.81
N GLN A 30 2.45 2.28 3.92
CA GLN A 30 3.42 2.19 2.83
C GLN A 30 4.49 1.16 3.20
N TYR A 31 4.84 0.30 2.25
CA TYR A 31 5.80 -0.78 2.43
C TYR A 31 6.79 -0.82 1.27
N GLU A 32 8.09 -0.86 1.57
CA GLU A 32 9.14 -0.87 0.55
C GLU A 32 9.13 -2.12 -0.33
N GLU A 33 8.76 -3.28 0.23
CA GLU A 33 8.78 -4.58 -0.46
C GLU A 33 7.51 -5.42 -0.18
N GLY A 34 6.55 -4.86 0.56
CA GLY A 34 5.34 -5.55 1.01
C GLY A 34 5.18 -5.53 2.54
N PRO A 35 3.97 -5.83 3.08
CA PRO A 35 3.77 -5.90 4.51
C PRO A 35 4.70 -6.97 5.12
N PRO A 36 5.27 -6.72 6.32
CA PRO A 36 6.09 -7.72 6.98
C PRO A 36 5.25 -9.00 7.15
N GLU A 37 5.79 -10.14 6.73
CA GLU A 37 5.17 -11.42 7.01
C GLU A 37 4.99 -11.51 8.52
N THR A 38 3.75 -11.34 8.98
CA THR A 38 3.42 -11.54 10.38
C THR A 38 3.68 -13.02 10.64
N LYS A 39 4.86 -13.33 11.16
CA LYS A 39 5.10 -14.58 11.83
C LYS A 39 4.09 -14.57 12.97
N ARG A 40 2.92 -15.17 12.74
CA ARG A 40 1.97 -15.55 13.78
C ARG A 40 2.76 -16.42 14.74
N LYS A 41 3.45 -15.79 15.69
CA LYS A 41 4.01 -16.47 16.84
C LYS A 41 2.80 -16.81 17.68
N SER A 42 2.16 -17.93 17.33
CA SER A 42 1.39 -18.71 18.28
C SER A 42 2.41 -19.18 19.31
N THR A 43 2.57 -18.39 20.37
CA THR A 43 3.19 -18.85 21.61
C THR A 43 2.13 -19.43 22.52
#